data_AF-A0A5B6ZSU6-F1
#
_entry.id   AF-A0A5B6ZSU6-F1
#
_cell.length_a   1.000
_cell.length_b   1.000
_cell.length_c   1.000
_cell.angle_alpha   90.00
_cell.angle_beta   90.00
_cell.angle_gamma   90.00
#
_symmetry.space_group_name_H-M   'P 1'
#
loop_
_entity.id
_entity.type
_entity.pdbx_description
1 polymer ?
#
loop_
_entity_poly.entity_id
_entity_poly.type
_entity_poly.pdbx_seq_one_letter_code
_entity_poly.pdbx_strand_id
1 'polypeptide(L)'
;MPVLRSQVRRGRAAKQQPNPDPIEGEAIATRTRRRLATAKQQPNPIEIARRTRRRRAAAAAPKRDRPINGNIVQADTTEIERYEQERSDRELSQAEMRKTMDDLNRRIHDQRFALEILQVPEKQWRAYGDHYQRPYGEGSTSSSAAAAIETETFRVYFKGLVSEERIRDSTVTVAAIGVAICDSRDNLISELGKPLKSKEMSREAVEIEALIEGLNAAHSLNLKRVEFLCDDPTLYQYFSGEARPGGLREFKITTLCIQVLLLKTKFMYCRPFLWHKMMLGMYLNLQGMLYFLKSLGL
;
A
#
# COMPACT_ATOMS: atom_id res chain seq x y z
N MET A 1 2.11 3.01 80.38
CA MET A 1 0.86 2.94 81.19
C MET A 1 0.75 4.28 81.92
N PRO A 2 -0.37 5.02 81.89
CA PRO A 2 -1.77 4.55 81.99
C PRO A 2 -2.69 5.05 80.84
N VAL A 3 -3.61 4.22 80.32
CA VAL A 3 -5.04 4.02 80.65
C VAL A 3 -5.99 4.70 79.64
N LEU A 4 -6.66 3.83 78.87
CA LEU A 4 -7.83 4.03 78.02
C LEU A 4 -9.00 4.66 78.78
N ARG A 5 -9.80 5.51 78.11
CA ARG A 5 -11.27 5.47 78.26
C ARG A 5 -11.98 5.74 76.93
N SER A 6 -12.76 4.74 76.52
CA SER A 6 -13.81 4.83 75.52
C SER A 6 -14.99 5.65 76.04
N GLN A 7 -15.73 6.28 75.13
CA GLN A 7 -17.16 6.49 75.28
C GLN A 7 -17.85 6.37 73.91
N VAL A 8 -18.72 5.37 73.84
CA VAL A 8 -19.80 5.20 72.87
C VAL A 8 -21.09 5.61 73.59
N ARG A 9 -21.93 6.45 72.97
CA ARG A 9 -23.40 6.53 73.16
C ARG A 9 -23.98 7.42 72.06
N ARG A 10 -24.62 6.83 71.03
CA ARG A 10 -26.07 6.60 70.86
C ARG A 10 -26.92 7.88 70.63
N GLY A 11 -27.03 8.27 69.35
CA GLY A 11 -28.26 8.48 68.54
C GLY A 11 -29.44 9.34 69.03
N ARG A 12 -29.87 10.30 68.17
CA ARG A 12 -31.28 10.45 67.74
C ARG A 12 -31.47 11.36 66.50
N ALA A 13 -32.17 10.79 65.50
CA ALA A 13 -33.11 11.35 64.50
C ALA A 13 -32.94 12.80 64.00
N ALA A 14 -32.60 13.03 62.73
CA ALA A 14 -33.47 13.03 61.54
C ALA A 14 -33.97 14.44 61.16
N LYS A 15 -33.35 15.01 60.13
CA LYS A 15 -34.01 15.88 59.15
C LYS A 15 -33.70 15.31 57.77
N GLN A 16 -34.73 14.78 57.13
CA GLN A 16 -34.74 14.39 55.73
C GLN A 16 -34.38 15.60 54.85
N GLN A 17 -33.38 15.41 54.00
CA GLN A 17 -33.21 16.17 52.76
C GLN A 17 -33.47 15.21 51.59
N PRO A 18 -34.01 15.72 50.48
CA PRO A 18 -34.75 14.93 49.51
C PRO A 18 -33.83 14.00 48.73
N ASN A 19 -34.34 12.80 48.48
CA ASN A 19 -33.78 11.82 47.56
C ASN A 19 -33.50 12.48 46.19
N PRO A 20 -32.27 12.48 45.64
CA PRO A 20 -32.08 12.79 44.24
C PRO A 20 -32.55 11.57 43.44
N ASP A 21 -33.53 11.81 42.57
CA ASP A 21 -34.19 10.80 41.77
C ASP A 21 -33.20 9.89 41.02
N PRO A 22 -33.49 8.58 40.88
CA PRO A 22 -32.67 7.68 40.06
C PRO A 22 -33.00 7.91 38.58
N ILE A 23 -32.71 9.09 38.03
CA ILE A 23 -33.09 9.43 36.65
C ILE A 23 -31.89 9.64 35.73
N GLU A 24 -30.68 9.92 36.25
CA GLU A 24 -29.53 10.13 35.35
C GLU A 24 -28.92 8.83 34.80
N GLY A 25 -28.86 7.76 35.59
CA GLY A 25 -28.33 6.46 35.12
C GLY A 25 -29.20 5.81 34.05
N GLU A 26 -30.52 5.90 34.19
CA GLU A 26 -31.48 5.33 33.25
C GLU A 26 -31.61 6.20 31.98
N ALA A 27 -31.50 7.53 32.09
CA ALA A 27 -31.47 8.43 30.94
C ALA A 27 -30.22 8.23 30.07
N ILE A 28 -29.06 7.94 30.67
CA ILE A 28 -27.81 7.64 29.95
C ILE A 28 -27.90 6.26 29.27
N ALA A 29 -28.41 5.24 29.96
CA ALA A 29 -28.62 3.91 29.37
C ALA A 29 -29.62 3.94 28.21
N THR A 30 -30.69 4.74 28.33
CA THR A 30 -31.73 4.87 27.30
C THR A 30 -31.26 5.69 26.09
N ARG A 31 -30.44 6.73 26.29
CA ARG A 31 -29.78 7.46 25.19
C ARG A 31 -28.78 6.59 24.44
N THR A 32 -28.04 5.74 25.15
CA THR A 32 -27.03 4.85 24.54
C THR A 32 -27.69 3.73 23.75
N ARG A 33 -28.81 3.16 24.25
CA ARG A 33 -29.63 2.20 23.48
C ARG A 33 -30.29 2.82 22.26
N ARG A 34 -30.79 4.06 22.33
CA ARG A 34 -31.33 4.76 21.15
C ARG A 34 -30.26 5.07 20.10
N ARG A 35 -29.03 5.44 20.51
CA ARG A 35 -27.89 5.63 19.58
C ARG A 35 -27.43 4.33 18.93
N LEU A 36 -27.44 3.20 19.64
CA LEU A 36 -27.14 1.89 19.07
C LEU A 36 -28.26 1.37 18.15
N ALA A 37 -29.52 1.72 18.43
CA ALA A 37 -30.66 1.40 17.56
C ALA A 37 -30.65 2.23 16.26
N THR A 38 -30.33 3.53 16.32
CA THR A 38 -30.18 4.35 15.11
C THR A 38 -28.91 4.03 14.32
N ALA A 39 -27.84 3.55 14.95
CA ALA A 39 -26.65 3.06 14.26
C ALA A 39 -26.89 1.72 13.51
N LYS A 40 -27.80 0.87 14.00
CA LYS A 40 -28.23 -0.36 13.30
C LYS A 40 -29.25 -0.12 12.18
N GLN A 41 -29.76 1.11 12.05
CA GLN A 41 -30.72 1.53 11.03
C GLN A 41 -30.14 2.60 10.10
N GLN A 42 -28.82 2.66 9.94
CA GLN A 42 -28.26 3.32 8.77
C GLN A 42 -28.50 2.41 7.55
N PRO A 43 -29.28 2.86 6.55
CA PRO A 43 -29.48 2.07 5.36
C PRO A 43 -28.12 1.81 4.70
N ASN A 44 -27.86 0.53 4.41
CA ASN A 44 -26.61 0.09 3.81
C ASN A 44 -26.30 0.96 2.57
N PRO A 45 -25.12 1.61 2.47
CA PRO A 45 -24.76 2.46 1.34
C PRO A 45 -24.94 1.77 -0.02
N ILE A 46 -24.74 0.45 -0.06
CA ILE A 46 -24.93 -0.41 -1.24
C ILE A 46 -26.41 -0.51 -1.63
N GLU A 47 -27.31 -0.54 -0.65
CA GLU A 47 -28.74 -0.63 -0.87
C GLU A 47 -29.36 0.70 -1.27
N ILE A 48 -28.83 1.81 -0.74
CA ILE A 48 -29.13 3.17 -1.22
C ILE A 48 -28.70 3.31 -2.69
N ALA A 49 -27.47 2.90 -3.02
CA ALA A 49 -26.97 2.93 -4.39
C ALA A 49 -27.85 2.06 -5.33
N ARG A 50 -28.27 0.87 -4.89
CA ARG A 50 -29.18 0.00 -5.65
C ARG A 50 -30.56 0.62 -5.86
N ARG A 51 -31.14 1.28 -4.86
CA ARG A 51 -32.43 2.00 -4.99
C ARG A 51 -32.31 3.19 -5.93
N THR A 52 -31.22 3.95 -5.84
CA THR A 52 -30.95 5.08 -6.75
C THR A 52 -30.75 4.59 -8.19
N ARG A 53 -30.06 3.45 -8.39
CA ARG A 53 -29.88 2.83 -9.71
C ARG A 53 -31.20 2.31 -10.29
N ARG A 54 -32.08 1.70 -9.48
CA ARG A 54 -33.43 1.28 -9.89
C ARG A 54 -34.35 2.46 -10.25
N ARG A 55 -34.28 3.57 -9.50
CA ARG A 55 -35.06 4.79 -9.81
C ARG A 55 -34.57 5.47 -11.09
N ARG A 56 -33.25 5.52 -11.33
CA ARG A 56 -32.68 6.05 -12.59
C ARG A 56 -32.99 5.14 -13.79
N ALA A 57 -32.97 3.83 -13.61
CA ALA A 57 -33.36 2.86 -14.65
C ALA A 57 -34.86 2.95 -15.00
N ALA A 58 -35.74 3.18 -14.02
CA ALA A 58 -37.17 3.38 -14.25
C ALA A 58 -37.49 4.72 -14.94
N ALA A 59 -36.69 5.77 -14.68
CA ALA A 59 -36.80 7.06 -15.38
C ALA A 59 -36.21 7.04 -16.81
N ALA A 60 -35.36 6.05 -17.11
CA ALA A 60 -34.74 5.84 -18.41
C ALA A 60 -35.53 4.84 -19.31
N ALA A 61 -36.75 4.45 -18.91
CA ALA A 61 -37.61 3.64 -19.76
C ALA A 61 -37.94 4.44 -21.05
N PRO A 62 -37.65 3.88 -22.25
CA PRO A 62 -37.76 4.64 -23.48
C PRO A 62 -39.22 4.89 -23.82
N LYS A 63 -39.63 6.17 -23.88
CA LYS A 63 -40.84 6.57 -24.61
C LYS A 63 -40.59 6.23 -26.07
N ARG A 64 -41.45 5.37 -26.63
CA ARG A 64 -41.37 4.92 -28.02
C ARG A 64 -41.81 6.05 -28.93
N ASP A 65 -40.85 6.72 -29.56
CA ASP A 65 -41.01 7.39 -30.85
C ASP A 65 -39.73 7.13 -31.69
N ARG A 66 -39.89 6.71 -32.95
CA ARG A 66 -38.82 6.30 -33.88
C ARG A 66 -38.32 7.51 -34.73
N PRO A 67 -37.35 7.33 -35.64
CA PRO A 67 -35.91 7.20 -35.40
C PRO A 67 -35.12 8.27 -36.21
N ILE A 68 -33.80 8.08 -36.33
CA ILE A 68 -32.78 8.80 -37.13
C ILE A 68 -31.82 9.59 -36.20
N ASN A 69 -30.53 9.21 -36.21
CA ASN A 69 -29.36 9.74 -35.48
C ASN A 69 -28.91 9.16 -34.11
N GLY A 70 -29.50 8.08 -33.60
CA GLY A 70 -29.17 7.56 -32.26
C GLY A 70 -27.76 6.97 -32.03
N ASN A 71 -27.06 6.55 -33.09
CA ASN A 71 -25.80 5.78 -32.92
C ASN A 71 -24.56 6.64 -32.67
N ILE A 72 -24.53 7.90 -33.14
CA ILE A 72 -23.37 8.80 -32.99
C ILE A 72 -23.30 9.33 -31.54
N VAL A 73 -24.45 9.78 -31.00
CA VAL A 73 -24.53 10.33 -29.64
C VAL A 73 -24.29 9.26 -28.57
N GLN A 74 -24.68 8.00 -28.81
CA GLN A 74 -24.39 6.90 -27.88
C GLN A 74 -22.91 6.51 -27.86
N ALA A 75 -22.23 6.51 -29.00
CA ALA A 75 -20.78 6.25 -29.04
C ALA A 75 -20.01 7.35 -28.30
N ASP A 76 -20.29 8.62 -28.59
CA ASP A 76 -19.65 9.77 -27.95
C ASP A 76 -19.87 9.79 -26.43
N THR A 77 -21.09 9.48 -25.97
CA THR A 77 -21.37 9.44 -24.52
C THR A 77 -20.63 8.30 -23.81
N THR A 78 -20.51 7.12 -24.42
CA THR A 78 -19.74 6.01 -23.82
C THR A 78 -18.23 6.26 -23.83
N GLU A 79 -17.71 6.97 -24.83
CA GLU A 79 -16.31 7.38 -24.86
C GLU A 79 -16.03 8.45 -23.79
N ILE A 80 -16.91 9.44 -23.64
CA ILE A 80 -16.82 10.45 -22.58
C ILE A 80 -16.83 9.79 -21.19
N GLU A 81 -17.75 8.87 -20.93
CA GLU A 81 -17.81 8.13 -19.66
C GLU A 81 -16.52 7.33 -19.41
N ARG A 82 -15.93 6.71 -20.45
CA ARG A 82 -14.65 6.01 -20.33
C ARG A 82 -13.51 6.96 -19.99
N TYR A 83 -13.43 8.12 -20.63
CA TYR A 83 -12.40 9.12 -20.35
C TYR A 83 -12.52 9.71 -18.94
N GLU A 84 -13.74 9.97 -18.47
CA GLU A 84 -14.00 10.42 -17.09
C GLU A 84 -13.58 9.35 -16.07
N GLN A 85 -13.91 8.10 -16.34
CA GLN A 85 -13.48 6.96 -15.53
C GLN A 85 -11.95 6.85 -15.49
N GLU A 86 -11.28 6.87 -16.64
CA GLU A 86 -9.81 6.79 -16.72
C GLU A 86 -9.12 7.94 -15.98
N ARG A 87 -9.67 9.16 -16.09
CA ARG A 87 -9.18 10.31 -15.35
C ARG A 87 -9.37 10.13 -13.84
N SER A 88 -10.55 9.70 -13.41
CA SER A 88 -10.83 9.48 -11.99
C SER A 88 -9.94 8.39 -11.41
N ASP A 89 -9.74 7.29 -12.12
CA ASP A 89 -8.86 6.19 -11.72
C ASP A 89 -7.40 6.66 -11.62
N ARG A 90 -6.96 7.50 -12.57
CA ARG A 90 -5.63 8.11 -12.54
C ARG A 90 -5.45 9.05 -11.35
N GLU A 91 -6.45 9.87 -11.03
CA GLU A 91 -6.41 10.79 -9.88
C GLU A 91 -6.37 10.02 -8.55
N LEU A 92 -7.15 8.93 -8.43
CA LEU A 92 -7.11 8.05 -7.26
C LEU A 92 -5.73 7.39 -7.10
N SER A 93 -5.19 6.82 -8.18
CA SER A 93 -3.85 6.21 -8.16
C SER A 93 -2.77 7.21 -7.77
N GLN A 94 -2.80 8.43 -8.32
CA GLN A 94 -1.87 9.49 -7.93
C GLN A 94 -2.01 9.90 -6.46
N ALA A 95 -3.24 9.98 -5.95
CA ALA A 95 -3.48 10.31 -4.54
C ALA A 95 -2.97 9.21 -3.61
N GLU A 96 -3.14 7.94 -3.97
CA GLU A 96 -2.57 6.81 -3.24
C GLU A 96 -1.03 6.85 -3.25
N MET A 97 -0.41 7.09 -4.41
CA MET A 97 1.04 7.25 -4.51
C MET A 97 1.58 8.41 -3.65
N ARG A 98 0.85 9.53 -3.56
CA ARG A 98 1.21 10.65 -2.68
C ARG A 98 1.14 10.24 -1.22
N LYS A 99 0.08 9.55 -0.81
CA LYS A 99 -0.05 9.04 0.56
C LYS A 99 1.07 8.07 0.91
N THR A 100 1.44 7.16 0.01
CA THR A 100 2.56 6.23 0.25
C THR A 100 3.89 6.98 0.40
N MET A 101 4.09 8.04 -0.38
CA MET A 101 5.28 8.90 -0.27
C MET A 101 5.31 9.64 1.07
N ASP A 102 4.20 10.26 1.46
CA ASP A 102 4.11 10.99 2.73
C ASP A 102 4.30 10.08 3.94
N ASP A 103 3.79 8.85 3.86
CA ASP A 103 4.00 7.82 4.87
C ASP A 103 5.47 7.41 4.98
N LEU A 104 6.14 7.22 3.84
CA LEU A 104 7.57 6.91 3.79
C LEU A 104 8.41 8.04 4.40
N ASN A 105 8.16 9.28 3.99
CA ASN A 105 8.81 10.47 4.53
C ASN A 105 8.69 10.54 6.05
N ARG A 106 7.49 10.26 6.59
CA ARG A 106 7.24 10.24 8.03
C ARG A 106 8.03 9.15 8.74
N ARG A 107 8.04 7.92 8.21
CA ARG A 107 8.79 6.79 8.79
C ARG A 107 10.29 7.08 8.86
N ILE A 108 10.86 7.64 7.79
CA ILE A 108 12.29 7.95 7.72
C ILE A 108 12.66 9.06 8.71
N HIS A 109 11.81 10.08 8.81
CA HIS A 109 11.94 11.12 9.82
C HIS A 109 11.96 10.54 11.24
N ASP A 110 10.95 9.72 11.57
CA ASP A 110 10.80 9.14 12.91
C ASP A 110 11.96 8.20 13.25
N GLN A 111 12.44 7.42 12.27
CA GLN A 111 13.60 6.56 12.44
C GLN A 111 14.87 7.36 12.73
N ARG A 112 15.12 8.45 12.00
CA ARG A 112 16.29 9.30 12.26
C ARG A 112 16.19 9.94 13.65
N PHE A 113 15.02 10.43 14.02
CA PHE A 113 14.81 11.01 15.34
C PHE A 113 15.05 9.99 16.46
N ALA A 114 14.61 8.74 16.28
CA ALA A 114 14.92 7.66 17.22
C ALA A 114 16.44 7.41 17.34
N LEU A 115 17.17 7.43 16.22
CA LEU A 115 18.63 7.30 16.24
C LEU A 115 19.32 8.49 16.93
N GLU A 116 18.83 9.71 16.74
CA GLU A 116 19.32 10.90 17.45
C GLU A 116 19.11 10.75 18.97
N ILE A 117 17.93 10.30 19.41
CA ILE A 117 17.62 10.06 20.82
C ILE A 117 18.59 9.04 21.44
N LEU A 118 18.87 7.94 20.73
CA LEU A 118 19.79 6.90 21.22
C LEU A 118 21.23 7.40 21.39
N GLN A 119 21.62 8.46 20.67
CA GLN A 119 22.95 9.07 20.80
C GLN A 119 23.04 10.11 21.93
N VAL A 120 21.91 10.50 22.54
CA VAL A 120 21.91 11.46 23.65
C VAL A 120 22.48 10.80 24.90
N PRO A 121 23.54 11.37 25.53
CA PRO A 121 24.05 10.87 26.79
C PRO A 121 23.00 10.91 27.91
N GLU A 122 22.97 9.87 28.74
CA GLU A 122 22.01 9.71 29.85
C GLU A 122 21.93 10.94 30.78
N LYS A 123 23.05 11.62 31.01
CA LYS A 123 23.10 12.85 31.83
C LYS A 123 22.32 14.00 31.19
N GLN A 124 22.40 14.15 29.87
CA GLN A 124 21.67 15.18 29.13
C GLN A 124 20.19 14.81 29.02
N TRP A 125 19.90 13.53 28.78
CA TRP A 125 18.53 13.01 28.75
C TRP A 125 17.79 13.27 30.07
N ARG A 126 18.43 13.01 31.22
CA ARG A 126 17.83 13.30 32.54
C ARG A 126 17.54 14.77 32.80
N ALA A 127 18.29 15.68 32.18
CA ALA A 127 18.15 17.11 32.41
C ALA A 127 17.13 17.77 31.45
N TYR A 128 17.03 17.28 30.21
CA TYR A 128 16.28 17.95 29.15
C TYR A 128 15.47 17.00 28.25
N GLY A 129 15.36 15.71 28.59
CA GLY A 129 14.69 14.69 27.77
C GLY A 129 13.24 15.02 27.41
N ASP A 130 12.49 15.62 28.34
CA ASP A 130 11.07 15.98 28.14
C ASP A 130 10.84 17.02 27.03
N HIS A 131 11.89 17.75 26.64
CA HIS A 131 11.85 18.80 25.63
C HIS A 131 12.38 18.33 24.26
N TYR A 132 12.81 17.07 24.14
CA TYR A 132 13.20 16.50 22.85
C TYR A 132 11.94 16.19 22.03
N GLN A 133 11.56 17.14 21.18
CA GLN A 133 10.47 16.98 20.22
C GLN A 133 10.95 17.39 18.83
N ARG A 134 10.63 16.57 17.83
CA ARG A 134 10.76 16.94 16.43
C ARG A 134 9.50 16.44 15.70
N PRO A 135 8.45 17.26 15.58
CA PRO A 135 7.25 16.85 14.85
C PRO A 135 7.54 16.75 13.35
N TYR A 136 6.87 15.83 12.67
CA TYR A 136 6.89 15.71 11.21
C TYR A 136 5.89 16.72 10.59
N GLY A 137 6.30 17.49 9.58
CA GLY A 137 5.46 18.49 8.90
C GLY A 137 5.85 19.95 9.17
N GLU A 138 4.86 20.82 9.40
CA GLU A 138 5.05 22.27 9.63
C GLU A 138 5.82 22.52 10.94
N GLY A 139 7.12 22.79 10.81
CA GLY A 139 8.06 22.94 11.94
C GLY A 139 9.22 21.95 11.89
N SER A 140 9.13 20.92 11.05
CA SER A 140 10.24 20.05 10.67
C SER A 140 10.99 20.69 9.50
N THR A 141 12.31 20.74 9.55
CA THR A 141 13.11 21.09 8.37
C THR A 141 12.94 19.96 7.36
N SER A 142 12.00 20.13 6.43
CA SER A 142 11.64 19.19 5.37
C SER A 142 12.86 18.77 4.52
N SER A 143 13.90 19.60 4.50
CA SER A 143 15.21 19.30 3.92
C SER A 143 15.88 18.06 4.53
N SER A 144 15.64 17.75 5.81
CA SER A 144 16.28 16.62 6.49
C SER A 144 15.71 15.27 6.03
N ALA A 145 14.39 15.12 5.93
CA ALA A 145 13.76 13.87 5.48
C ALA A 145 13.98 13.61 3.97
N ALA A 146 13.89 14.66 3.14
CA ALA A 146 14.22 14.56 1.72
C ALA A 146 15.70 14.17 1.51
N ALA A 147 16.64 14.82 2.21
CA ALA A 147 18.04 14.44 2.18
C ALA A 147 18.27 13.02 2.74
N ALA A 148 17.45 12.57 3.70
CA ALA A 148 17.50 11.20 4.20
C ALA A 148 17.19 10.18 3.12
N ILE A 149 16.11 10.39 2.37
CA ILE A 149 15.69 9.54 1.26
C ILE A 149 16.74 9.53 0.15
N GLU A 150 17.37 10.68 -0.12
CA GLU A 150 18.47 10.74 -1.10
C GLU A 150 19.66 9.87 -0.70
N THR A 151 19.92 9.75 0.62
CA THR A 151 21.00 8.90 1.15
C THR A 151 20.59 7.45 1.39
N GLU A 152 19.30 7.17 1.57
CA GLU A 152 18.82 5.83 1.89
C GLU A 152 18.85 4.91 0.67
N THR A 153 19.26 3.65 0.88
CA THR A 153 19.22 2.63 -0.17
C THR A 153 17.95 1.81 -0.05
N PHE A 154 17.18 1.75 -1.13
CA PHE A 154 15.95 0.98 -1.22
C PHE A 154 16.19 -0.36 -1.90
N ARG A 155 15.44 -1.38 -1.50
CA ARG A 155 15.54 -2.75 -2.04
C ARG A 155 14.35 -3.07 -2.92
N VAL A 156 14.60 -3.58 -4.12
CA VAL A 156 13.57 -4.02 -5.06
C VAL A 156 13.63 -5.54 -5.20
N TYR A 157 12.59 -6.18 -4.69
CA TYR A 157 12.31 -7.58 -4.89
C TYR A 157 11.39 -7.73 -6.08
N PHE A 158 11.69 -8.69 -6.96
CA PHE A 158 10.85 -8.96 -8.12
C PHE A 158 10.76 -10.47 -8.33
N LYS A 159 9.62 -10.91 -8.85
CA LYS A 159 9.40 -12.31 -9.20
C LYS A 159 8.47 -12.43 -10.39
N GLY A 160 8.91 -13.20 -11.38
CA GLY A 160 8.06 -13.65 -12.48
C GLY A 160 7.63 -15.09 -12.29
N LEU A 161 6.36 -15.40 -12.56
CA LEU A 161 5.87 -16.77 -12.66
C LEU A 161 5.19 -17.01 -14.02
N VAL A 162 5.43 -18.19 -14.56
CA VAL A 162 4.77 -18.71 -15.76
C VAL A 162 4.16 -20.06 -15.39
N SER A 163 2.90 -20.26 -15.76
CA SER A 163 2.18 -21.50 -15.56
C SER A 163 1.49 -21.88 -16.87
N GLU A 164 1.60 -23.14 -17.26
CA GLU A 164 0.77 -23.69 -18.33
C GLU A 164 -0.52 -24.22 -17.70
N GLU A 165 -1.67 -23.75 -18.20
CA GLU A 165 -2.98 -24.19 -17.77
C GLU A 165 -3.70 -24.90 -18.92
N ARG A 166 -4.25 -26.08 -18.64
CA ARG A 166 -5.01 -26.85 -19.62
C ARG A 166 -6.47 -26.45 -19.53
N ILE A 167 -6.94 -25.68 -20.51
CA ILE A 167 -8.34 -25.35 -20.67
C ILE A 167 -8.88 -26.21 -21.81
N ARG A 168 -9.65 -27.25 -21.44
CA ARG A 168 -10.19 -28.26 -22.38
C ARG A 168 -9.04 -28.97 -23.13
N ASP A 169 -9.03 -28.85 -24.46
CA ASP A 169 -8.01 -29.43 -25.36
C ASP A 169 -6.87 -28.45 -25.70
N SER A 170 -6.88 -27.23 -25.14
CA SER A 170 -5.87 -26.21 -25.38
C SER A 170 -5.01 -25.95 -24.14
N THR A 171 -3.69 -25.88 -24.32
CA THR A 171 -2.76 -25.36 -23.32
C THR A 171 -2.65 -23.85 -23.49
N VAL A 172 -2.98 -23.11 -22.43
CA VAL A 172 -2.82 -21.65 -22.37
C VAL A 172 -1.73 -21.33 -21.35
N THR A 173 -0.73 -20.58 -21.78
CA THR A 173 0.31 -20.07 -20.90
C THR A 173 -0.20 -18.83 -20.18
N VAL A 174 -0.25 -18.87 -18.86
CA VAL A 174 -0.59 -17.74 -17.98
C VAL A 174 0.68 -17.27 -17.30
N ALA A 175 0.94 -15.98 -17.31
CA ALA A 175 2.10 -15.38 -16.67
C ALA A 175 1.67 -14.24 -15.75
N ALA A 176 2.39 -14.07 -14.65
CA ALA A 176 2.18 -12.98 -13.72
C ALA A 176 3.51 -12.50 -13.16
N ILE A 177 3.56 -11.22 -12.82
CA ILE A 177 4.70 -10.63 -12.13
C ILE A 177 4.29 -10.09 -10.77
N GLY A 178 5.24 -10.13 -9.84
CA GLY A 178 5.15 -9.50 -8.53
C GLY A 178 6.40 -8.69 -8.26
N VAL A 179 6.24 -7.53 -7.64
CA VAL A 179 7.32 -6.65 -7.21
C VAL A 179 7.01 -6.14 -5.80
N ALA A 180 8.03 -6.10 -4.96
CA ALA A 180 7.98 -5.42 -3.66
C ALA A 180 9.17 -4.46 -3.53
N ILE A 181 8.88 -3.22 -3.13
CA ILE A 181 9.87 -2.19 -2.85
C ILE A 181 9.95 -2.02 -1.34
N CYS A 182 11.16 -2.05 -0.81
CA CYS A 182 11.43 -1.98 0.62
C CYS A 182 12.48 -0.93 0.95
N ASP A 183 12.50 -0.50 2.21
CA ASP A 183 13.59 0.32 2.74
C ASP A 183 14.86 -0.52 3.00
N SER A 184 15.87 0.13 3.57
CA SER A 184 17.16 -0.49 3.92
C SER A 184 17.05 -1.60 4.98
N ARG A 185 15.91 -1.70 5.67
CA ARG A 185 15.60 -2.63 6.77
C ARG A 185 14.55 -3.68 6.38
N ASP A 186 14.27 -3.81 5.09
CA ASP A 186 13.27 -4.73 4.52
C ASP A 186 11.83 -4.44 4.96
N ASN A 187 11.50 -3.21 5.37
CA ASN A 187 10.11 -2.82 5.57
C ASN A 187 9.46 -2.54 4.22
N LEU A 188 8.30 -3.15 3.98
CA LEU A 188 7.52 -2.97 2.75
C LEU A 188 7.04 -1.52 2.62
N ILE A 189 7.36 -0.91 1.48
CA ILE A 189 6.91 0.42 1.07
C ILE A 189 5.77 0.29 0.06
N SER A 190 5.97 -0.57 -0.94
CA SER A 190 5.00 -0.77 -2.02
C SER A 190 5.06 -2.20 -2.53
N GLU A 191 3.90 -2.76 -2.85
CA GLU A 191 3.74 -4.05 -3.52
C GLU A 191 2.98 -3.83 -4.82
N LEU A 192 3.35 -4.56 -5.87
CA LEU A 192 2.72 -4.50 -7.18
C LEU A 192 2.62 -5.91 -7.75
N GLY A 193 1.42 -6.29 -8.16
CA GLY A 193 1.18 -7.52 -8.90
C GLY A 193 0.42 -7.22 -10.18
N LYS A 194 0.90 -7.70 -11.33
CA LYS A 194 0.16 -7.60 -12.60
C LYS A 194 0.16 -8.93 -13.35
N PRO A 195 -1.00 -9.38 -13.88
CA PRO A 195 -1.05 -10.48 -14.83
C PRO A 195 -0.49 -10.03 -16.19
N LEU A 196 0.20 -10.92 -16.89
CA LEU A 196 0.73 -10.71 -18.23
C LEU A 196 -0.13 -11.47 -19.25
N LYS A 197 -0.58 -10.77 -20.30
CA LYS A 197 -1.49 -11.32 -21.32
C LYS A 197 -0.77 -11.92 -22.54
N SER A 198 0.53 -12.21 -22.45
CA SER A 198 1.33 -12.65 -23.58
C SER A 198 1.35 -14.17 -23.74
N LYS A 199 1.09 -14.63 -24.97
CA LYS A 199 0.84 -16.03 -25.34
C LYS A 199 2.07 -16.94 -25.22
N GLU A 200 3.27 -16.37 -25.35
CA GLU A 200 4.54 -17.09 -25.32
C GLU A 200 5.62 -16.21 -24.65
N MET A 201 5.82 -16.41 -23.35
CA MET A 201 6.94 -15.82 -22.61
C MET A 201 7.74 -16.93 -21.95
N SER A 202 9.06 -16.89 -22.12
CA SER A 202 9.99 -17.68 -21.33
C SER A 202 9.98 -17.18 -19.88
N ARG A 203 10.35 -18.04 -18.94
CA ARG A 203 10.40 -17.71 -17.52
C ARG A 203 11.33 -16.52 -17.26
N GLU A 204 12.46 -16.50 -17.95
CA GLU A 204 13.47 -15.44 -17.90
C GLU A 204 12.91 -14.11 -18.39
N ALA A 205 12.14 -14.12 -19.48
CA ALA A 205 11.52 -12.90 -20.00
C ALA A 205 10.50 -12.30 -19.00
N VAL A 206 9.68 -13.13 -18.36
CA VAL A 206 8.72 -12.69 -17.32
C VAL A 206 9.44 -12.15 -16.08
N GLU A 207 10.56 -12.75 -15.72
CA GLU A 207 11.39 -12.31 -14.59
C GLU A 207 12.04 -10.93 -14.86
N ILE A 208 12.55 -10.70 -16.07
CA ILE A 208 13.11 -9.39 -16.45
C ILE A 208 12.00 -8.33 -16.59
N GLU A 209 10.84 -8.69 -17.10
CA GLU A 209 9.65 -7.81 -17.12
C GLU A 209 9.23 -7.38 -15.71
N ALA A 210 9.32 -8.30 -14.73
CA ALA A 210 9.09 -7.96 -13.33
C ALA A 210 10.10 -6.93 -12.81
N LEU A 211 11.38 -7.07 -13.16
CA LEU A 211 12.42 -6.10 -12.80
C LEU A 211 12.19 -4.73 -13.45
N ILE A 212 11.84 -4.68 -14.74
CA ILE A 212 11.52 -3.44 -15.46
C ILE A 212 10.38 -2.71 -14.74
N GLU A 213 9.32 -3.43 -14.41
CA GLU A 213 8.19 -2.85 -13.69
C GLU A 213 8.60 -2.33 -12.31
N GLY A 214 9.44 -3.08 -11.58
CA GLY A 214 9.89 -2.65 -10.27
C GLY A 214 10.81 -1.43 -10.29
N LEU A 215 11.68 -1.33 -11.30
CA LEU A 215 12.49 -0.12 -11.50
C LEU A 215 11.63 1.07 -11.93
N ASN A 216 10.60 0.87 -12.75
CA ASN A 216 9.66 1.94 -13.08
C ASN A 216 8.89 2.41 -11.85
N ALA A 217 8.38 1.49 -11.03
CA ALA A 217 7.71 1.81 -9.78
C ALA A 217 8.63 2.56 -8.80
N ALA A 218 9.89 2.12 -8.65
CA ALA A 218 10.90 2.81 -7.85
C ALA A 218 11.21 4.21 -8.38
N HIS A 219 11.27 4.38 -9.70
CA HIS A 219 11.48 5.68 -10.33
C HIS A 219 10.27 6.60 -10.13
N SER A 220 9.04 6.08 -10.21
CA SER A 220 7.81 6.82 -9.91
C SER A 220 7.71 7.27 -8.45
N LEU A 221 8.33 6.53 -7.53
CA LEU A 221 8.53 6.92 -6.13
C LEU A 221 9.75 7.84 -5.93
N ASN A 222 10.37 8.36 -6.99
CA ASN A 222 11.52 9.26 -6.94
C ASN A 222 12.71 8.75 -6.10
N LEU A 223 12.85 7.42 -5.97
CA LEU A 223 13.94 6.82 -5.22
C LEU A 223 15.26 7.03 -5.96
N LYS A 224 16.30 7.52 -5.27
CA LYS A 224 17.58 7.85 -5.89
C LYS A 224 18.58 6.70 -5.89
N ARG A 225 18.55 5.88 -4.84
CA ARG A 225 19.48 4.77 -4.61
C ARG A 225 18.71 3.47 -4.45
N VAL A 226 18.91 2.54 -5.37
CA VAL A 226 18.16 1.29 -5.45
C VAL A 226 19.10 0.10 -5.58
N GLU A 227 18.81 -0.97 -4.85
CA GLU A 227 19.42 -2.28 -4.98
C GLU A 227 18.33 -3.26 -5.38
N PHE A 228 18.47 -3.90 -6.53
CA PHE A 228 17.51 -4.92 -6.96
C PHE A 228 18.09 -6.32 -6.73
N LEU A 229 17.26 -7.21 -6.20
CA LEU A 229 17.70 -8.52 -5.74
C LEU A 229 17.40 -9.57 -6.80
N CYS A 230 18.45 -10.06 -7.45
CA CYS A 230 18.38 -11.13 -8.43
C CYS A 230 18.55 -12.49 -7.73
N ASP A 231 17.68 -13.45 -8.04
CA ASP A 231 17.84 -14.84 -7.64
C ASP A 231 18.49 -15.71 -8.73
N ASP A 232 18.46 -15.25 -9.99
CA ASP A 232 19.16 -15.90 -11.12
C ASP A 232 20.62 -15.39 -11.23
N PRO A 233 21.63 -16.28 -11.03
CA PRO A 233 23.04 -15.91 -11.17
C PRO A 233 23.42 -15.50 -12.60
N THR A 234 22.77 -16.01 -13.64
CA THR A 234 23.03 -15.63 -15.03
C THR A 234 22.59 -14.19 -15.30
N LEU A 235 21.38 -13.82 -14.85
CA LEU A 235 20.91 -12.43 -14.94
C LEU A 235 21.74 -11.48 -14.09
N TYR A 236 22.15 -11.92 -12.89
CA TYR A 236 23.03 -11.14 -12.02
C TYR A 236 24.37 -10.79 -12.70
N GLN A 237 25.05 -11.77 -13.31
CA GLN A 237 26.31 -11.53 -14.02
C GLN A 237 26.15 -10.54 -15.18
N TYR A 238 25.03 -10.64 -15.91
CA TYR A 238 24.71 -9.71 -16.98
C TYR A 238 24.52 -8.28 -16.46
N PHE A 239 23.70 -8.10 -15.41
CA PHE A 239 23.44 -6.77 -14.86
C PHE A 239 24.59 -6.18 -14.05
N SER A 240 25.52 -7.01 -13.57
CA SER A 240 26.74 -6.59 -12.88
C SER A 240 27.80 -6.08 -13.85
N GLY A 241 27.66 -6.35 -15.15
CA GLY A 241 28.62 -5.94 -16.18
C GLY A 241 29.84 -6.87 -16.29
N GLU A 242 29.84 -7.99 -15.59
CA GLU A 242 30.93 -8.98 -15.62
C GLU A 242 30.84 -9.91 -16.84
N ALA A 243 29.64 -10.11 -17.40
CA ALA A 243 29.43 -10.96 -18.57
C ALA A 243 29.40 -10.17 -19.89
N ARG A 244 30.05 -10.72 -20.94
CA ARG A 244 29.90 -10.22 -22.32
C ARG A 244 28.46 -10.43 -22.82
N PRO A 245 27.88 -9.48 -23.58
CA PRO A 245 26.49 -9.55 -24.07
C PRO A 245 26.20 -10.68 -25.09
N GLY A 246 27.10 -11.64 -25.30
CA GLY A 246 26.93 -12.77 -26.23
C GLY A 246 26.35 -14.05 -25.63
N GLY A 247 25.98 -14.05 -24.34
CA GLY A 247 25.46 -15.24 -23.64
C GLY A 247 23.94 -15.43 -23.70
N LEU A 248 23.17 -14.40 -24.06
CA LEU A 248 21.70 -14.46 -24.12
C LEU A 248 21.25 -14.95 -25.50
N ARG A 249 20.65 -16.15 -25.54
CA ARG A 249 20.32 -16.85 -26.78
C ARG A 249 19.15 -16.24 -27.56
N GLU A 250 18.35 -15.39 -26.93
CA GLU A 250 17.11 -14.86 -27.50
C GLU A 250 17.13 -13.33 -27.62
N PHE A 251 16.81 -12.82 -28.82
CA PHE A 251 16.74 -11.37 -29.11
C PHE A 251 15.77 -10.61 -28.19
N LYS A 252 14.63 -11.25 -27.82
CA LYS A 252 13.64 -10.68 -26.90
C LYS A 252 14.25 -10.40 -25.52
N ILE A 253 14.94 -11.38 -24.96
CA ILE A 253 15.61 -11.28 -23.66
C ILE A 253 16.69 -10.18 -23.71
N THR A 254 17.48 -10.13 -24.78
CA THR A 254 18.47 -9.06 -24.98
C THR A 254 17.85 -7.68 -25.00
N THR A 255 16.70 -7.50 -25.65
CA THR A 255 15.99 -6.21 -25.70
C THR A 255 15.50 -5.79 -24.31
N LEU A 256 14.91 -6.70 -23.54
CA LEU A 256 14.46 -6.45 -22.16
C LEU A 256 15.64 -6.09 -21.25
N CYS A 257 16.75 -6.81 -21.38
CA CYS A 257 17.99 -6.53 -20.69
C CYS A 257 18.56 -5.13 -21.00
N ILE A 258 18.52 -4.69 -22.26
CA ILE A 258 18.90 -3.32 -22.66
C ILE A 258 17.99 -2.29 -22.01
N GLN A 259 16.68 -2.55 -21.92
CA GLN A 259 15.74 -1.65 -21.24
C GLN A 259 16.07 -1.50 -19.75
N VAL A 260 16.41 -2.60 -19.06
CA VAL A 260 16.87 -2.53 -17.66
C VAL A 260 18.14 -1.68 -17.55
N LEU A 261 19.13 -1.88 -18.42
CA LEU A 261 20.36 -1.07 -18.41
C LEU A 261 20.06 0.42 -18.62
N LEU A 262 19.11 0.77 -19.49
CA LEU A 262 18.66 2.15 -19.68
C LEU A 262 17.91 2.68 -18.44
N LEU A 263 17.11 1.87 -17.76
CA LEU A 263 16.45 2.29 -16.52
C LEU A 263 17.45 2.53 -15.39
N LYS A 264 18.52 1.73 -15.31
CA LYS A 264 19.59 1.93 -14.31
C LYS A 264 20.21 3.32 -14.39
N THR A 265 20.31 3.93 -15.57
CA THR A 265 20.89 5.28 -15.72
C THR A 265 19.99 6.40 -15.18
N LYS A 266 18.72 6.12 -14.91
CA LYS A 266 17.78 7.09 -14.30
C LYS A 266 17.97 7.24 -12.79
N PHE A 267 18.77 6.37 -12.17
CA PHE A 267 19.05 6.38 -10.74
C PHE A 267 20.45 6.92 -10.48
N MET A 268 20.64 7.57 -9.33
CA MET A 268 21.98 8.01 -8.90
C MET A 268 22.85 6.82 -8.51
N TYR A 269 22.24 5.79 -7.92
CA TYR A 269 22.89 4.55 -7.57
C TYR A 269 21.94 3.40 -7.85
N CYS A 270 22.32 2.48 -8.73
CA CYS A 270 21.54 1.28 -9.02
C CYS A 270 22.46 0.07 -9.20
N ARG A 271 22.41 -0.88 -8.26
CA ARG A 271 23.24 -2.08 -8.29
C ARG A 271 22.42 -3.36 -8.17
N PRO A 272 22.76 -4.41 -8.93
CA PRO A 272 22.25 -5.75 -8.67
C PRO A 272 22.85 -6.29 -7.36
N PHE A 273 22.07 -7.07 -6.62
CA PHE A 273 22.55 -7.85 -5.49
C PHE A 273 22.15 -9.31 -5.70
N LEU A 274 23.12 -10.22 -5.70
CA LEU A 274 22.84 -11.65 -5.77
C LEU A 274 22.41 -12.12 -4.39
N TRP A 275 21.17 -12.57 -4.28
CA TRP A 275 20.64 -13.04 -3.01
C TRP A 275 20.85 -14.56 -2.87
N HIS A 276 21.40 -14.99 -1.73
CA HIS A 276 21.35 -16.39 -1.30
C HIS A 276 20.06 -16.64 -0.51
N LYS A 277 19.34 -17.71 -0.87
CA LYS A 277 17.99 -18.22 -0.48
C LYS A 277 17.44 -18.02 0.95
N MET A 278 18.09 -17.34 1.88
CA MET A 278 17.80 -17.41 3.33
C MET A 278 16.81 -16.39 3.91
N MET A 279 16.34 -15.38 3.17
CA MET A 279 15.26 -14.50 3.64
C MET A 279 13.90 -14.93 3.04
N LEU A 280 13.33 -16.01 3.55
CA LEU A 280 12.09 -16.61 3.02
C LEU A 280 10.85 -15.68 3.08
N GLY A 281 10.79 -14.70 3.98
CA GLY A 281 9.56 -13.96 4.29
C GLY A 281 8.94 -13.21 3.11
N MET A 282 9.72 -12.34 2.45
CA MET A 282 9.19 -11.52 1.35
C MET A 282 8.99 -12.32 0.06
N TYR A 283 9.85 -13.32 -0.18
CA TYR A 283 9.69 -14.21 -1.32
C TYR A 283 8.41 -15.04 -1.21
N LEU A 284 8.09 -15.54 -0.02
CA LEU A 284 6.83 -16.25 0.23
C LEU A 284 5.60 -15.35 0.07
N ASN A 285 5.67 -14.07 0.46
CA ASN A 285 4.59 -13.12 0.24
C ASN A 285 4.38 -12.83 -1.25
N LEU A 286 5.44 -12.57 -2.00
CA LEU A 286 5.38 -12.40 -3.46
C LEU A 286 4.81 -13.66 -4.14
N GLN A 287 5.30 -14.84 -3.74
CA GLN A 287 4.82 -16.11 -4.27
C GLN A 287 3.35 -16.34 -3.91
N GLY A 288 2.93 -15.99 -2.69
CA GLY A 288 1.55 -16.02 -2.23
C GLY A 288 0.64 -15.08 -3.02
N MET A 289 1.06 -13.84 -3.27
CA MET A 289 0.34 -12.88 -4.13
C MET A 289 0.21 -13.42 -5.55
N LEU A 290 1.28 -13.99 -6.10
CA LEU A 290 1.27 -14.57 -7.44
C LEU A 290 0.34 -15.80 -7.52
N TYR A 291 0.28 -16.64 -6.49
CA TYR A 291 -0.70 -17.72 -6.40
C TYR A 291 -2.14 -17.20 -6.26
N PHE A 292 -2.34 -16.11 -5.53
CA PHE A 292 -3.65 -15.45 -5.42
C PHE A 292 -4.12 -14.90 -6.77
N LEU A 293 -3.25 -14.19 -7.50
CA LEU A 293 -3.53 -13.72 -8.86
C LEU A 293 -3.89 -14.87 -9.80
N LYS A 294 -3.16 -16.00 -9.70
CA LYS A 294 -3.49 -17.23 -10.44
C LYS A 294 -4.87 -17.78 -10.07
N SER A 295 -5.26 -17.78 -8.79
CA SER A 295 -6.57 -18.30 -8.34
C SER A 295 -7.77 -17.50 -8.86
N LEU A 296 -7.53 -16.25 -9.25
CA LEU A 296 -8.55 -15.36 -9.82
C LEU A 296 -8.76 -15.59 -11.34
N GLY A 297 -8.00 -16.48 -11.98
CA GLY A 297 -8.14 -16.78 -13.41
C GLY A 297 -7.83 -15.61 -14.34
N LEU A 298 -6.90 -14.73 -13.92
CA LEU A 298 -6.40 -13.57 -14.67
C LEU A 298 -5.03 -13.86 -15.31
#